data_AF-A0A7W7KFI2-F1
#
_entry.id   AF-A0A7W7KFI2-F1
#
_cell.length_a   1.000
_cell.length_b   1.000
_cell.length_c   1.000
_cell.angle_alpha   90.00
_cell.angle_beta   90.00
_cell.angle_gamma   90.00
#
_symmetry.space_group_name_H-M   'P 1'
#
loop_
_entity.id
_entity.type
_entity.pdbx_description
1 polymer ?
#
loop_
_entity_poly.entity_id
_entity_poly.type
_entity_poly.pdbx_seq_one_letter_code
_entity_poly.pdbx_strand_id
1 'polypeptide(L)'
;MAKGGGGQDSNLENVGIILIIVVLLAIWGLSQIFWVYATFWKWLRVLEVGFFAFLIPDSVEHLIGFDFEAGLRFLLTSDPDILTAEIISKFDNLYLCFFNWLPGLIICFYGFKLHIQGGDIAFSGWNMENILPKMAPGFKHVKDFIGKHPEKTPLDFYPDDPDTYEYSMAMGERQFATCVPPVGLANAALKDKRLNRPIWVQETGAFDEELARKAFDSQLGPMYAGYNNLDEDAKRITDLLIDKILVKRDEVLPYVQDYLKQAYMIEKARRAGKKQPSRFRYKTQDISHKALADKLMAFVKEQMDAKSDWRPTDSVARSLCASPSLKGVLQQVVADEKLSKHAFVSTGLMTLLEAAREGATLPPLILRWLKGRNRPLWYAISNVGKKTAYTESSGTWAHWLLETECGFAVPYPETTEAIEGLRVALGLTAREGQTQDHSDDMWEMGI
;
A
#
# COMPACT_ATOMS: atom_id res chain seq x y z
N MET A 1 -14.15 -35.21 71.29
CA MET A 1 -14.89 -33.94 71.11
C MET A 1 -15.48 -33.92 69.71
N ALA A 2 -16.72 -34.39 69.57
CA ALA A 2 -17.51 -34.22 68.36
C ALA A 2 -18.59 -33.17 68.69
N LYS A 3 -18.57 -32.02 68.03
CA LYS A 3 -19.64 -31.01 68.13
C LYS A 3 -20.63 -31.27 67.00
N GLY A 4 -21.85 -31.65 67.38
CA GLY A 4 -23.00 -31.79 66.48
C GLY A 4 -23.56 -30.44 66.07
N GLY A 5 -23.90 -30.31 64.79
CA GLY A 5 -24.68 -29.22 64.23
C GLY A 5 -25.99 -29.77 63.68
N GLY A 6 -27.12 -29.27 64.19
CA GLY A 6 -28.46 -29.59 63.72
C GLY A 6 -29.35 -28.40 64.03
N GLY A 7 -29.53 -27.51 63.04
CA GLY A 7 -30.29 -26.27 63.23
C GLY A 7 -30.50 -25.44 61.95
N GLN A 8 -30.35 -26.04 60.76
CA GLN A 8 -30.53 -25.33 59.48
C GLN A 8 -31.60 -25.94 58.56
N ASP A 9 -32.07 -27.17 58.80
CA ASP A 9 -33.00 -27.85 57.88
C ASP A 9 -34.48 -27.44 58.06
N SER A 10 -34.87 -26.95 59.24
CA SER A 10 -36.28 -26.59 59.52
C SER A 10 -36.79 -25.38 58.74
N ASN A 11 -35.91 -24.45 58.37
CA ASN A 11 -36.31 -23.26 57.62
C ASN A 11 -36.52 -23.54 56.12
N LEU A 12 -35.78 -24.49 55.56
CA LEU A 12 -35.89 -24.87 54.14
C LEU A 12 -37.15 -25.70 53.89
N GLU A 13 -37.50 -26.60 54.82
CA GLU A 13 -38.77 -27.34 54.80
C GLU A 13 -39.97 -26.40 54.93
N ASN A 14 -39.90 -25.41 55.83
CA ASN A 14 -40.97 -24.41 56.00
C ASN A 14 -41.16 -23.53 54.76
N VAL A 15 -40.09 -23.11 54.09
CA VAL A 15 -40.17 -22.36 52.82
C VAL A 15 -40.77 -23.22 51.71
N GLY A 16 -40.39 -24.51 51.62
CA GLY A 16 -40.96 -25.44 50.65
C GLY A 16 -42.47 -25.63 50.84
N ILE A 17 -42.93 -25.76 52.09
CA ILE A 17 -44.36 -25.89 52.42
C ILE A 17 -45.12 -24.59 52.08
N ILE A 18 -44.56 -23.42 52.39
CA ILE A 18 -45.18 -22.13 52.05
C ILE A 18 -45.31 -21.98 50.53
N LEU A 19 -44.30 -22.38 49.76
CA LEU A 19 -44.32 -22.28 48.30
C LEU A 19 -45.38 -23.21 47.69
N ILE A 20 -45.53 -24.43 48.23
CA ILE A 20 -46.60 -25.36 47.84
C ILE A 20 -47.97 -24.77 48.16
N ILE A 21 -48.16 -24.18 49.35
CA ILE A 21 -49.43 -23.54 49.75
C ILE A 21 -49.75 -22.36 48.83
N VAL A 22 -48.77 -21.52 48.49
CA VAL A 22 -48.94 -20.39 47.57
C VAL A 22 -49.32 -20.88 46.17
N VAL A 23 -48.69 -21.96 45.67
CA VAL A 23 -49.04 -22.56 44.37
C VAL A 23 -50.45 -23.15 44.41
N LEU A 24 -50.84 -23.84 45.48
CA LEU A 24 -52.20 -24.37 45.64
C LEU A 24 -53.24 -23.24 45.73
N LEU A 25 -52.95 -22.16 46.44
CA LEU A 25 -53.80 -20.96 46.48
C LEU A 25 -53.88 -20.26 45.12
N ALA A 26 -52.79 -20.22 44.36
CA ALA A 26 -52.78 -19.68 43.00
C ALA A 26 -53.59 -20.55 42.03
N ILE A 27 -53.47 -21.88 42.11
CA ILE A 27 -54.28 -22.82 41.31
C ILE A 27 -55.75 -22.71 41.68
N TRP A 28 -56.06 -22.61 42.98
CA TRP A 28 -57.43 -22.39 43.45
C TRP A 28 -57.97 -21.05 42.95
N GLY A 29 -57.20 -19.97 43.06
CA GLY A 29 -57.58 -18.64 42.56
C GLY A 29 -57.79 -18.61 41.04
N LEU A 30 -56.91 -19.26 40.27
CA LEU A 30 -57.05 -19.43 38.83
C LEU A 30 -58.30 -20.26 38.48
N SER A 31 -58.62 -21.29 39.26
CA SER A 31 -59.84 -22.08 39.09
C SER A 31 -61.09 -21.25 39.35
N GLN A 32 -61.08 -20.28 40.29
CA GLN A 32 -62.22 -19.38 40.52
C GLN A 32 -62.39 -18.35 39.39
N ILE A 33 -61.30 -17.92 38.76
CA ILE A 33 -61.29 -16.91 37.69
C ILE A 33 -61.46 -17.55 36.30
N PHE A 34 -61.44 -18.88 36.21
CA PHE A 34 -61.48 -19.61 34.94
C PHE A 34 -62.72 -19.28 34.09
N TRP A 35 -63.88 -18.99 34.69
CA TRP A 35 -65.07 -18.57 33.94
C TRP A 35 -64.81 -17.29 33.12
N VAL A 36 -64.05 -16.34 33.67
CA VAL A 36 -63.74 -15.06 33.00
C VAL A 36 -62.88 -15.31 31.77
N TYR A 37 -61.89 -16.19 31.90
CA TYR A 37 -61.07 -16.67 30.78
C TYR A 37 -61.93 -17.39 29.73
N ALA A 38 -62.79 -18.33 30.15
CA ALA A 38 -63.66 -19.07 29.25
C ALA A 38 -64.65 -18.15 28.50
N THR A 39 -65.13 -17.09 29.16
CA THR A 39 -66.02 -16.09 28.55
C THR A 39 -65.28 -15.28 27.49
N PHE A 40 -64.08 -14.79 27.80
CA PHE A 40 -63.26 -14.05 26.84
C PHE A 40 -62.87 -14.92 25.65
N TRP A 41 -62.43 -16.15 25.91
CA TRP A 41 -62.09 -17.14 24.89
C TRP A 41 -63.29 -17.44 23.98
N LYS A 42 -64.49 -17.67 24.56
CA LYS A 42 -65.72 -17.92 23.80
C LYS A 42 -66.00 -16.79 22.81
N TRP A 43 -66.00 -15.54 23.27
CA TRP A 43 -66.31 -14.41 22.39
C TRP A 43 -65.24 -14.16 21.33
N LEU A 44 -63.97 -14.35 21.65
CA LEU A 44 -62.89 -14.32 20.67
C LEU A 44 -63.10 -15.38 19.57
N ARG A 45 -63.45 -16.61 19.96
CA ARG A 45 -63.70 -17.71 19.01
C ARG A 45 -64.99 -17.55 18.22
N VAL A 46 -66.03 -16.95 18.79
CA VAL A 46 -67.24 -16.60 18.05
C VAL A 46 -66.92 -15.63 16.91
N LEU A 47 -66.05 -14.64 17.14
CA LEU A 47 -65.62 -13.72 16.08
C LEU A 47 -64.82 -14.43 15.00
N GLU A 48 -63.88 -15.28 15.40
CA GLU A 48 -63.00 -16.02 14.50
C GLU A 48 -63.74 -17.08 13.66
N VAL A 49 -64.45 -18.00 14.32
CA VAL A 49 -65.21 -19.06 13.64
C VAL A 49 -66.40 -18.46 12.90
N GLY A 50 -67.04 -17.42 13.44
CA GLY A 50 -68.13 -16.71 12.78
C GLY A 50 -67.71 -16.02 11.49
N PHE A 51 -66.47 -15.50 11.42
CA PHE A 51 -65.92 -14.96 10.17
C PHE A 51 -65.81 -16.05 9.08
N PHE A 52 -65.34 -17.24 9.44
CA PHE A 52 -65.21 -18.35 8.49
C PHE A 52 -66.57 -18.97 8.10
N ALA A 53 -67.48 -19.13 9.05
CA ALA A 53 -68.85 -19.60 8.78
C ALA A 53 -69.63 -18.64 7.86
N PHE A 54 -69.30 -17.34 7.85
CA PHE A 54 -69.88 -16.39 6.90
C PHE A 54 -69.18 -16.40 5.52
N LEU A 55 -67.86 -16.61 5.49
CA LEU A 55 -67.05 -16.48 4.27
C LEU A 55 -67.03 -17.76 3.43
N ILE A 56 -67.10 -18.93 4.05
CA ILE A 56 -66.98 -20.24 3.39
C ILE A 56 -68.39 -20.77 3.04
N PRO A 57 -68.71 -21.05 1.77
CA PRO A 57 -69.97 -21.67 1.40
C PRO A 57 -70.06 -23.14 1.85
N ASP A 58 -71.26 -23.61 2.19
CA ASP A 58 -71.56 -24.97 2.68
C ASP A 58 -70.97 -26.11 1.82
N SER A 59 -70.87 -25.89 0.51
CA SER A 59 -70.28 -26.86 -0.43
C SER A 59 -68.79 -27.10 -0.20
N VAL A 60 -68.07 -26.08 0.28
CA VAL A 60 -66.65 -26.13 0.62
C VAL A 60 -66.46 -26.74 2.01
N GLU A 61 -67.36 -26.49 2.95
CA GLU A 61 -67.34 -27.11 4.28
C GLU A 61 -67.43 -28.64 4.19
N HIS A 62 -68.34 -29.16 3.36
CA HIS A 62 -68.49 -30.60 3.14
C HIS A 62 -67.25 -31.24 2.49
N LEU A 63 -66.50 -30.49 1.67
CA LEU A 63 -65.29 -30.98 1.03
C LEU A 63 -64.11 -31.09 2.01
N ILE A 64 -64.01 -30.14 2.95
CA ILE A 64 -62.93 -30.07 3.94
C ILE A 64 -63.26 -30.97 5.15
N GLY A 65 -64.52 -31.42 5.28
CA GLY A 65 -64.96 -32.32 6.35
C GLY A 65 -65.11 -31.61 7.71
N PHE A 66 -65.27 -30.29 7.70
CA PHE A 66 -65.42 -29.45 8.89
C PHE A 66 -66.66 -28.58 8.76
N ASP A 67 -67.45 -28.53 9.84
CA ASP A 67 -68.70 -27.79 9.90
C ASP A 67 -68.52 -26.58 10.83
N PHE A 68 -68.26 -25.42 10.24
CA PHE A 68 -68.01 -24.18 10.99
C PHE A 68 -69.32 -23.61 11.57
N GLU A 69 -70.47 -23.89 10.94
CA GLU A 69 -71.77 -23.50 11.45
C GLU A 69 -72.11 -24.25 12.74
N ALA A 70 -71.85 -25.57 12.80
CA ALA A 70 -72.01 -26.36 14.01
C ALA A 70 -71.07 -25.90 15.13
N GLY A 71 -69.81 -25.56 14.81
CA GLY A 71 -68.86 -24.98 15.76
C GLY A 71 -69.32 -23.64 16.32
N LEU A 72 -69.87 -22.76 15.48
CA LEU A 72 -70.42 -21.47 15.89
C LEU A 72 -71.68 -21.65 16.76
N ARG A 73 -72.59 -22.54 16.38
CA ARG A 73 -73.79 -22.86 17.15
C ARG A 73 -73.43 -23.43 18.52
N PHE A 74 -72.43 -24.31 18.60
CA PHE A 74 -71.89 -24.81 19.87
C PHE A 74 -71.38 -23.68 20.76
N LEU A 75 -70.58 -22.76 20.22
CA LEU A 75 -70.07 -21.62 21.00
C LEU A 75 -71.18 -20.68 21.46
N LEU A 76 -72.17 -20.38 20.62
CA LEU A 76 -73.27 -19.47 20.96
C LEU A 76 -74.20 -20.07 22.02
N THR A 77 -74.48 -21.37 21.95
CA THR A 77 -75.42 -22.07 22.85
C THR A 77 -74.80 -22.55 24.16
N SER A 78 -73.48 -22.73 24.22
CA SER A 78 -72.80 -23.22 25.44
C SER A 78 -72.61 -22.11 26.47
N ASP A 79 -72.97 -22.35 27.73
CA ASP A 79 -72.70 -21.41 28.81
C ASP A 79 -71.21 -21.43 29.23
N PRO A 80 -70.60 -20.27 29.54
CA PRO A 80 -69.17 -20.19 29.88
C PRO A 80 -68.73 -21.04 31.07
N ASP A 81 -69.64 -21.32 32.00
CA ASP A 81 -69.36 -22.12 33.21
C ASP A 81 -69.18 -23.61 32.91
N ILE A 82 -69.65 -24.08 31.76
CA ILE A 82 -69.61 -25.49 31.34
C ILE A 82 -68.35 -25.77 30.48
N LEU A 83 -67.69 -24.72 29.98
CA LEU A 83 -66.52 -24.83 29.10
C LEU A 83 -65.27 -25.23 29.90
N THR A 84 -65.08 -26.53 30.13
CA THR A 84 -63.86 -27.05 30.77
C THR A 84 -62.63 -26.86 29.87
N ALA A 85 -61.44 -26.83 30.48
CA ALA A 85 -60.17 -26.66 29.75
C ALA A 85 -59.94 -27.71 28.65
N GLU A 86 -60.47 -28.93 28.84
CA GLU A 86 -60.40 -30.00 27.84
C GLU A 86 -61.25 -29.69 26.60
N ILE A 87 -62.46 -29.17 26.80
CA ILE A 87 -63.37 -28.78 25.70
C ILE A 87 -62.76 -27.64 24.90
N ILE A 88 -62.23 -26.63 25.60
CA ILE A 88 -61.51 -25.48 25.02
C ILE A 88 -60.34 -25.98 24.16
N SER A 89 -59.49 -26.87 24.69
CA SER A 89 -58.34 -27.40 23.95
C SER A 89 -58.73 -28.24 22.74
N LYS A 90 -59.77 -29.08 22.85
CA LYS A 90 -60.27 -29.87 21.71
C LYS A 90 -60.84 -28.97 20.61
N PHE A 91 -61.61 -27.95 20.99
CA PHE A 91 -62.16 -26.97 20.06
C PHE A 91 -61.05 -26.20 19.36
N ASP A 92 -60.08 -25.72 20.13
CA ASP A 92 -58.92 -24.99 19.63
C ASP A 92 -58.12 -25.81 18.63
N ASN A 93 -57.75 -27.07 18.95
CA ASN A 93 -57.02 -27.93 18.02
C ASN A 93 -57.76 -28.16 16.69
N LEU A 94 -59.09 -28.09 16.70
CA LEU A 94 -59.92 -28.34 15.54
C LEU A 94 -60.03 -27.11 14.63
N TYR A 95 -60.15 -25.90 15.20
CA TYR A 95 -60.42 -24.67 14.44
C TYR A 95 -59.21 -23.70 14.32
N LEU A 96 -58.24 -23.69 15.26
CA LEU A 96 -57.07 -22.77 15.19
C LEU A 96 -56.12 -23.06 14.04
N CYS A 97 -56.11 -24.29 13.52
CA CYS A 97 -55.33 -24.66 12.34
C CYS A 97 -55.51 -23.64 11.19
N PHE A 98 -56.74 -23.16 11.02
CA PHE A 98 -57.12 -22.22 9.97
C PHE A 98 -56.73 -20.76 10.24
N PHE A 99 -56.18 -20.43 11.41
CA PHE A 99 -55.72 -19.07 11.76
C PHE A 99 -54.19 -18.93 11.79
N ASN A 100 -53.45 -20.04 11.80
CA ASN A 100 -51.98 -20.04 11.89
C ASN A 100 -51.27 -19.43 10.66
N TRP A 101 -51.96 -19.30 9.51
CA TRP A 101 -51.38 -18.70 8.31
C TRP A 101 -51.26 -17.17 8.38
N LEU A 102 -52.08 -16.48 9.19
CA LEU A 102 -52.05 -15.02 9.31
C LEU A 102 -50.73 -14.49 9.89
N PRO A 103 -50.22 -15.00 11.03
CA PRO A 103 -48.89 -14.64 11.53
C PRO A 103 -47.78 -14.98 10.53
N GLY A 104 -47.89 -16.13 9.85
CA GLY A 104 -46.95 -16.54 8.81
C GLY A 104 -46.88 -15.56 7.65
N LEU A 105 -48.04 -15.05 7.19
CA LEU A 105 -48.13 -14.07 6.10
C LEU A 105 -47.50 -12.73 6.51
N ILE A 106 -47.70 -12.29 7.75
CA ILE A 106 -47.04 -11.08 8.29
C ILE A 106 -45.52 -11.25 8.29
N ILE A 107 -45.01 -12.39 8.78
CA ILE A 107 -43.56 -12.67 8.79
C ILE A 107 -43.02 -12.72 7.35
N CYS A 108 -43.70 -13.38 6.43
CA CYS A 108 -43.33 -13.42 5.02
C CYS A 108 -43.32 -12.02 4.39
N PHE A 109 -44.30 -11.17 4.69
CA PHE A 109 -44.35 -9.80 4.20
C PHE A 109 -43.18 -8.96 4.71
N TYR A 110 -42.87 -9.04 6.01
CA TYR A 110 -41.72 -8.35 6.59
C TYR A 110 -40.39 -8.91 6.06
N GLY A 111 -40.26 -10.22 5.88
CA GLY A 111 -39.09 -10.86 5.28
C GLY A 111 -38.86 -10.44 3.83
N PHE A 112 -39.93 -10.36 3.03
CA PHE A 112 -39.86 -9.88 1.66
C PHE A 112 -39.48 -8.40 1.59
N LYS A 113 -40.06 -7.57 2.46
CA LYS A 113 -39.70 -6.15 2.57
C LYS A 113 -38.22 -5.96 2.93
N LEU A 114 -37.71 -6.74 3.89
CA LEU A 114 -36.29 -6.74 4.27
C LEU A 114 -35.40 -7.24 3.14
N HIS A 115 -35.82 -8.26 2.39
CA HIS A 115 -35.05 -8.77 1.25
C HIS A 115 -34.89 -7.73 0.15
N ILE A 116 -35.97 -7.02 -0.20
CA ILE A 116 -35.91 -5.91 -1.17
C ILE A 116 -35.00 -4.79 -0.65
N GLN A 117 -35.10 -4.43 0.63
CA GLN A 117 -34.23 -3.42 1.23
C GLN A 117 -32.75 -3.87 1.32
N GLY A 118 -32.51 -5.17 1.47
CA GLY A 118 -31.17 -5.76 1.52
C GLY A 118 -30.46 -5.78 0.16
N GLY A 119 -31.20 -5.73 -0.95
CA GLY A 119 -30.64 -5.62 -2.30
C GLY A 119 -29.96 -4.27 -2.58
N ASP A 120 -30.35 -3.23 -1.85
CA ASP A 120 -29.86 -1.85 -2.00
C ASP A 120 -28.97 -1.38 -0.83
N ILE A 121 -28.29 -2.30 -0.15
CA ILE A 121 -27.10 -1.93 0.63
C ILE A 121 -25.94 -1.73 -0.36
N ALA A 122 -26.11 -0.78 -1.28
CA ALA A 122 -24.97 -0.11 -1.87
C ALA A 122 -24.21 0.53 -0.71
N PHE A 123 -22.90 0.28 -0.61
CA PHE A 123 -22.01 1.06 0.26
C PHE A 123 -22.06 2.53 -0.22
N SER A 124 -23.11 3.25 0.18
CA SER A 124 -23.44 4.54 -0.37
C SER A 124 -22.45 5.57 0.19
N GLY A 125 -21.70 6.19 -0.72
CA GLY A 125 -20.83 7.35 -0.46
C GLY A 125 -19.33 7.11 -0.62
N TRP A 126 -18.85 5.87 -0.53
CA TRP A 126 -17.42 5.56 -0.49
C TRP A 126 -17.03 4.41 -1.43
N ASN A 127 -16.82 4.74 -2.70
CA ASN A 127 -16.13 3.88 -3.66
C ASN A 127 -14.71 4.43 -3.91
N MET A 128 -13.84 3.62 -4.51
CA MET A 128 -12.45 4.03 -4.80
C MET A 128 -12.41 5.31 -5.67
N GLU A 129 -13.33 5.40 -6.64
CA GLU A 129 -13.48 6.56 -7.52
C GLU A 129 -13.83 7.87 -6.78
N ASN A 130 -14.59 7.81 -5.69
CA ASN A 130 -14.92 8.98 -4.88
C ASN A 130 -13.90 9.23 -3.75
N ILE A 131 -13.23 8.19 -3.26
CA ILE A 131 -12.23 8.31 -2.19
C ILE A 131 -10.93 8.93 -2.72
N LEU A 132 -10.40 8.43 -3.84
CA LEU A 132 -9.09 8.88 -4.35
C LEU A 132 -9.05 10.39 -4.63
N PRO A 133 -10.05 11.02 -5.28
CA PRO A 133 -10.08 12.47 -5.48
C PRO A 133 -10.18 13.25 -4.16
N LYS A 134 -10.93 12.74 -3.18
CA LYS A 134 -11.04 13.36 -1.85
C LYS A 134 -9.71 13.31 -1.07
N MET A 135 -8.93 12.25 -1.26
CA MET A 135 -7.61 12.08 -0.62
C MET A 135 -6.49 12.83 -1.36
N ALA A 136 -6.65 13.16 -2.64
CA ALA A 136 -5.64 13.77 -3.48
C ALA A 136 -5.02 15.09 -2.97
N PRO A 137 -5.75 16.00 -2.27
CA PRO A 137 -5.15 17.18 -1.67
C PRO A 137 -4.15 16.84 -0.56
N GLY A 138 -4.44 15.82 0.26
CA GLY A 138 -3.56 15.36 1.33
C GLY A 138 -2.40 14.50 0.80
N PHE A 139 -2.68 13.66 -0.20
CA PHE A 139 -1.72 12.73 -0.78
C PHE A 139 -1.54 13.00 -2.27
N LYS A 140 -0.60 13.90 -2.60
CA LYS A 140 -0.36 14.34 -3.99
C LYS A 140 -0.05 13.19 -4.96
N HIS A 141 0.59 12.12 -4.49
CA HIS A 141 0.95 10.94 -5.29
C HIS A 141 -0.26 10.06 -5.67
N VAL A 142 -1.41 10.25 -5.01
CA VAL A 142 -2.65 9.53 -5.35
C VAL A 142 -3.25 10.02 -6.67
N LYS A 143 -2.88 11.23 -7.11
CA LYS A 143 -3.38 11.84 -8.35
C LYS A 143 -3.13 10.97 -9.58
N ASP A 144 -2.03 10.22 -9.58
CA ASP A 144 -1.65 9.33 -10.69
C ASP A 144 -2.61 8.14 -10.87
N PHE A 145 -3.46 7.86 -9.86
CA PHE A 145 -4.44 6.77 -9.88
C PHE A 145 -5.88 7.25 -10.12
N ILE A 146 -6.14 8.55 -10.19
CA ILE A 146 -7.49 9.09 -10.35
C ILE A 146 -8.00 8.82 -11.76
N GLY A 147 -9.21 8.24 -11.86
CA GLY A 147 -9.85 7.94 -13.14
C GLY A 147 -9.22 6.77 -13.90
N LYS A 148 -8.34 6.01 -13.25
CA LYS A 148 -7.67 4.85 -13.84
C LYS A 148 -8.14 3.58 -13.15
N HIS A 149 -8.38 2.56 -13.97
CA HIS A 149 -8.96 1.29 -13.57
C HIS A 149 -7.93 0.18 -13.79
N PRO A 150 -7.13 -0.16 -12.77
CA PRO A 150 -6.13 -1.21 -12.88
C PRO A 150 -6.74 -2.54 -13.34
N GLU A 151 -7.99 -2.80 -12.99
CA GLU A 151 -8.72 -4.01 -13.40
C GLU A 151 -9.00 -4.09 -14.91
N LYS A 152 -8.94 -2.97 -15.63
CA LYS A 152 -9.17 -2.91 -17.09
C LYS A 152 -7.88 -2.82 -17.89
N THR A 153 -6.76 -2.53 -17.25
CA THR A 153 -5.45 -2.40 -17.92
C THR A 153 -4.74 -3.74 -17.99
N PRO A 154 -4.11 -4.10 -19.12
CA PRO A 154 -3.31 -5.31 -19.22
C PRO A 154 -2.15 -5.27 -18.22
N LEU A 155 -1.94 -6.38 -17.50
CA LEU A 155 -0.88 -6.52 -16.51
C LEU A 155 0.48 -6.78 -17.15
N ASP A 156 0.50 -7.44 -18.31
CA ASP A 156 1.73 -7.77 -18.99
C ASP A 156 2.27 -6.59 -19.79
N PHE A 157 3.59 -6.49 -19.85
CA PHE A 157 4.27 -5.50 -20.67
C PHE A 157 4.33 -5.96 -22.12
N TYR A 158 3.87 -5.10 -23.03
CA TYR A 158 3.98 -5.32 -24.47
C TYR A 158 4.86 -4.20 -25.06
N PRO A 159 6.04 -4.52 -25.63
CA PRO A 159 6.94 -3.50 -26.17
C PRO A 159 6.30 -2.58 -27.21
N ASP A 160 5.33 -3.11 -27.97
CA ASP A 160 4.64 -2.45 -29.07
C ASP A 160 3.51 -1.49 -28.63
N ASP A 161 3.08 -1.55 -27.36
CA ASP A 161 1.97 -0.73 -26.84
C ASP A 161 2.47 0.23 -25.74
N PRO A 162 2.62 1.53 -26.06
CA PRO A 162 3.06 2.57 -25.12
C PRO A 162 2.17 2.70 -23.89
N ASP A 163 0.87 2.44 -24.01
CA ASP A 163 -0.08 2.62 -22.90
C ASP A 163 0.12 1.57 -21.80
N THR A 164 0.76 0.44 -22.14
CA THR A 164 1.10 -0.60 -21.16
C THR A 164 2.22 -0.18 -20.22
N TYR A 165 3.07 0.79 -20.58
CA TYR A 165 4.28 1.13 -19.82
C TYR A 165 3.97 1.59 -18.40
N GLU A 166 2.88 2.34 -18.22
CA GLU A 166 2.55 2.98 -16.95
C GLU A 166 2.07 1.98 -15.89
N TYR A 167 1.36 0.92 -16.29
CA TYR A 167 0.67 0.00 -15.37
C TYR A 167 1.22 -1.42 -15.38
N SER A 168 1.79 -1.88 -16.49
CA SER A 168 2.31 -3.25 -16.61
C SER A 168 3.31 -3.61 -15.51
N MET A 169 3.23 -4.85 -15.05
CA MET A 169 4.15 -5.42 -14.06
C MET A 169 5.57 -5.49 -14.63
N ALA A 170 6.57 -5.59 -13.74
CA ALA A 170 7.94 -5.82 -14.19
C ALA A 170 8.00 -7.16 -14.95
N MET A 171 8.71 -7.19 -16.06
CA MET A 171 8.91 -8.42 -16.81
C MET A 171 9.67 -9.46 -15.98
N GLY A 172 9.18 -10.70 -16.03
CA GLY A 172 9.95 -11.85 -15.56
C GLY A 172 11.19 -12.08 -16.42
N GLU A 173 12.14 -12.83 -15.90
CA GLU A 173 13.43 -13.12 -16.53
C GLU A 173 13.24 -13.86 -17.86
N ARG A 174 12.33 -14.85 -17.87
CA ARG A 174 11.96 -15.57 -19.10
C ARG A 174 11.28 -14.66 -20.12
N GLN A 175 10.34 -13.83 -19.69
CA GLN A 175 9.63 -12.90 -20.57
C GLN A 175 10.61 -11.93 -21.22
N PHE A 176 11.52 -11.34 -20.43
CA PHE A 176 12.57 -10.47 -20.94
C PHE A 176 13.48 -11.19 -21.96
N ALA A 177 13.87 -12.42 -21.68
CA ALA A 177 14.77 -13.18 -22.54
C ALA A 177 14.11 -13.66 -23.85
N THR A 178 12.80 -13.84 -23.88
CA THR A 178 12.04 -14.23 -25.08
C THR A 178 11.46 -13.06 -25.86
N CYS A 179 11.49 -11.83 -25.32
CA CYS A 179 11.02 -10.63 -26.02
C CYS A 179 11.78 -10.39 -27.34
N VAL A 180 11.01 -10.05 -28.39
CA VAL A 180 11.54 -9.72 -29.73
C VAL A 180 10.92 -8.41 -30.23
N PRO A 181 11.72 -7.40 -30.58
CA PRO A 181 13.15 -7.27 -30.25
C PRO A 181 13.35 -7.15 -28.72
N PRO A 182 14.57 -7.43 -28.21
CA PRO A 182 14.86 -7.23 -26.80
C PRO A 182 14.59 -5.79 -26.35
N VAL A 183 14.24 -5.64 -25.07
CA VAL A 183 13.84 -4.37 -24.47
C VAL A 183 14.98 -3.36 -24.59
N GLY A 184 14.65 -2.13 -25.02
CA GLY A 184 15.62 -1.06 -25.28
C GLY A 184 16.26 -1.11 -26.67
N LEU A 185 16.17 -2.24 -27.39
CA LEU A 185 16.71 -2.37 -28.75
C LEU A 185 15.69 -2.12 -29.86
N ALA A 186 14.43 -1.82 -29.56
CA ALA A 186 13.38 -1.60 -30.56
C ALA A 186 13.79 -0.57 -31.64
N ASN A 187 14.32 0.58 -31.24
CA ASN A 187 14.79 1.61 -32.17
C ASN A 187 16.01 1.18 -33.00
N ALA A 188 16.91 0.38 -32.40
CA ALA A 188 18.08 -0.16 -33.09
C ALA A 188 17.67 -1.25 -34.09
N ALA A 189 16.67 -2.07 -33.74
CA ALA A 189 16.14 -3.15 -34.55
C ALA A 189 15.42 -2.66 -35.82
N LEU A 190 14.88 -1.43 -35.80
CA LEU A 190 14.38 -0.77 -37.02
C LEU A 190 15.49 -0.58 -38.07
N LYS A 191 16.74 -0.39 -37.64
CA LYS A 191 17.90 -0.21 -38.52
C LYS A 191 18.57 -1.55 -38.85
N ASP A 192 18.75 -2.41 -37.85
CA ASP A 192 19.37 -3.72 -38.01
C ASP A 192 18.39 -4.84 -37.67
N LYS A 193 17.87 -5.50 -38.71
CA LYS A 193 16.94 -6.62 -38.57
C LYS A 193 17.55 -7.84 -37.87
N ARG A 194 18.88 -7.93 -37.73
CA ARG A 194 19.55 -9.03 -37.00
C ARG A 194 19.22 -9.02 -35.50
N LEU A 195 18.81 -7.87 -34.97
CA LEU A 195 18.41 -7.70 -33.58
C LEU A 195 16.98 -8.22 -33.29
N ASN A 196 16.21 -8.59 -34.32
CA ASN A 196 14.88 -9.18 -34.19
C ASN A 196 14.96 -10.68 -33.91
N ARG A 197 15.61 -11.03 -32.80
CA ARG A 197 15.65 -12.41 -32.28
C ARG A 197 15.61 -12.37 -30.75
N PRO A 198 15.11 -13.42 -30.09
CA PRO A 198 15.13 -13.48 -28.63
C PRO A 198 16.56 -13.70 -28.12
N ILE A 199 16.81 -13.26 -26.89
CA ILE A 199 18.09 -13.53 -26.18
C ILE A 199 18.20 -15.03 -25.88
N TRP A 200 17.08 -15.66 -25.51
CA TRP A 200 17.03 -17.06 -25.14
C TRP A 200 15.91 -17.79 -25.89
N VAL A 201 16.23 -18.97 -26.42
CA VAL A 201 15.28 -19.85 -27.09
C VAL A 201 15.03 -21.07 -26.21
N GLN A 202 13.80 -21.21 -25.71
CA GLN A 202 13.44 -22.26 -24.76
C GLN A 202 13.61 -23.67 -25.34
N GLU A 203 13.32 -23.87 -26.63
CA GLU A 203 13.35 -25.18 -27.29
C GLU A 203 14.77 -25.74 -27.44
N THR A 204 15.74 -24.87 -27.71
CA THR A 204 17.14 -25.25 -27.95
C THR A 204 18.03 -25.01 -26.74
N GLY A 205 17.55 -24.25 -25.75
CA GLY A 205 18.35 -23.76 -24.63
C GLY A 205 19.44 -22.76 -25.04
N ALA A 206 19.47 -22.31 -26.29
CA ALA A 206 20.50 -21.41 -26.80
C ALA A 206 20.36 -20.01 -26.18
N PHE A 207 21.48 -19.46 -25.70
CA PHE A 207 21.58 -18.14 -25.08
C PHE A 207 22.55 -17.24 -25.86
N ASP A 208 22.07 -16.09 -26.32
CA ASP A 208 22.83 -15.10 -27.06
C ASP A 208 23.39 -14.01 -26.12
N GLU A 209 24.65 -14.19 -25.71
CA GLU A 209 25.33 -13.30 -24.78
C GLU A 209 25.57 -11.89 -25.34
N GLU A 210 25.87 -11.78 -26.63
CA GLU A 210 26.12 -10.49 -27.27
C GLU A 210 24.84 -9.65 -27.32
N LEU A 211 23.71 -10.30 -27.61
CA LEU A 211 22.42 -9.63 -27.63
C LEU A 211 21.94 -9.26 -26.22
N ALA A 212 22.18 -10.13 -25.23
CA ALA A 212 21.92 -9.83 -23.81
C ALA A 212 22.70 -8.59 -23.36
N ARG A 213 24.00 -8.54 -23.68
CA ARG A 213 24.87 -7.39 -23.38
C ARG A 213 24.32 -6.10 -24.00
N LYS A 214 23.99 -6.09 -25.29
CA LYS A 214 23.40 -4.92 -25.95
C LYS A 214 22.08 -4.47 -25.30
N ALA A 215 21.23 -5.42 -24.92
CA ALA A 215 19.97 -5.11 -24.24
C ALA A 215 20.22 -4.46 -22.88
N PHE A 216 21.13 -5.02 -22.06
CA PHE A 216 21.47 -4.45 -20.75
C PHE A 216 22.21 -3.11 -20.86
N ASP A 217 23.12 -2.96 -21.81
CA ASP A 217 23.85 -1.71 -22.05
C ASP A 217 22.89 -0.57 -22.40
N SER A 218 21.81 -0.88 -23.13
CA SER A 218 20.77 0.11 -23.46
C SER A 218 19.99 0.63 -22.23
N GLN A 219 19.99 -0.11 -21.11
CA GLN A 219 19.29 0.26 -19.88
C GLN A 219 20.01 1.36 -19.08
N LEU A 220 21.34 1.51 -19.23
CA LEU A 220 22.11 2.51 -18.46
C LEU A 220 21.66 3.94 -18.79
N GLY A 221 21.22 4.17 -20.03
CA GLY A 221 20.81 5.48 -20.52
C GLY A 221 22.01 6.39 -20.85
N PRO A 222 21.81 7.72 -20.87
CA PRO A 222 22.85 8.66 -21.24
C PRO A 222 23.92 8.81 -20.16
N MET A 223 25.14 9.17 -20.58
CA MET A 223 26.21 9.55 -19.67
C MET A 223 25.89 10.85 -18.93
N TYR A 224 26.37 10.98 -17.71
CA TYR A 224 26.25 12.19 -16.91
C TYR A 224 27.25 13.25 -17.41
N ALA A 225 26.74 14.28 -18.07
CA ALA A 225 27.52 15.42 -18.58
C ALA A 225 27.27 16.71 -17.79
N GLY A 226 26.83 16.59 -16.53
CA GLY A 226 26.47 17.72 -15.66
C GLY A 226 24.98 18.05 -15.65
N TYR A 227 24.55 18.79 -14.61
CA TYR A 227 23.15 19.11 -14.33
C TYR A 227 22.41 19.79 -15.51
N ASN A 228 23.07 20.69 -16.24
CA ASN A 228 22.43 21.44 -17.34
C ASN A 228 22.00 20.52 -18.50
N ASN A 229 22.73 19.43 -18.73
CA ASN A 229 22.51 18.48 -19.81
C ASN A 229 21.53 17.37 -19.46
N LEU A 230 21.01 17.35 -18.23
CA LEU A 230 19.98 16.40 -17.82
C LEU A 230 18.64 16.71 -18.50
N ASP A 231 17.89 15.65 -18.76
CA ASP A 231 16.49 15.72 -19.18
C ASP A 231 15.61 16.37 -18.09
N GLU A 232 14.45 16.91 -18.46
CA GLU A 232 13.55 17.60 -17.52
C GLU A 232 13.10 16.70 -16.36
N ASP A 233 12.77 15.45 -16.66
CA ASP A 233 12.36 14.47 -15.64
C ASP A 233 13.54 14.15 -14.70
N ALA A 234 14.74 13.97 -15.24
CA ALA A 234 15.96 13.73 -14.46
C ALA A 234 16.34 14.94 -13.58
N LYS A 235 16.17 16.17 -14.07
CA LYS A 235 16.37 17.40 -13.28
C LYS A 235 15.40 17.45 -12.10
N ARG A 236 14.12 17.19 -12.35
CA ARG A 236 13.09 17.18 -11.30
C ARG A 236 13.39 16.15 -10.20
N ILE A 237 13.87 14.97 -10.57
CA ILE A 237 14.30 13.95 -9.62
C ILE A 237 15.53 14.43 -8.85
N THR A 238 16.55 14.92 -9.55
CA THR A 238 17.80 15.40 -8.95
C THR A 238 17.52 16.48 -7.91
N ASP A 239 16.71 17.49 -8.23
CA ASP A 239 16.34 18.57 -7.32
C ASP A 239 15.61 18.05 -6.08
N LEU A 240 14.69 17.10 -6.26
CA LEU A 240 13.96 16.46 -5.17
C LEU A 240 14.90 15.70 -4.23
N LEU A 241 15.88 14.99 -4.79
CA LEU A 241 16.85 14.22 -4.00
C LEU A 241 17.82 15.14 -3.26
N ILE A 242 18.36 16.17 -3.93
CA ILE A 242 19.29 17.15 -3.33
C ILE A 242 18.69 17.83 -2.11
N ASP A 243 17.42 18.25 -2.16
CA ASP A 243 16.74 18.89 -1.03
C ASP A 243 16.69 17.98 0.22
N LYS A 244 16.72 16.66 0.03
CA LYS A 244 16.58 15.65 1.07
C LYS A 244 17.90 15.04 1.55
N ILE A 245 19.02 15.35 0.90
CA ILE A 245 20.34 14.90 1.33
C ILE A 245 20.66 15.44 2.72
N LEU A 246 21.10 14.52 3.60
CA LEU A 246 21.62 14.85 4.91
C LEU A 246 23.05 15.38 4.78
N VAL A 247 23.26 16.64 5.18
CA VAL A 247 24.60 17.22 5.23
C VAL A 247 25.29 16.80 6.52
N LYS A 248 26.15 15.78 6.46
CA LYS A 248 27.00 15.38 7.58
C LYS A 248 28.13 16.38 7.75
N ARG A 249 28.31 16.88 8.98
CA ARG A 249 29.33 17.90 9.29
C ARG A 249 30.74 17.43 8.93
N ASP A 250 31.04 16.17 9.18
CA ASP A 250 32.38 15.60 8.98
C ASP A 250 32.76 15.54 7.49
N GLU A 251 31.77 15.33 6.61
CA GLU A 251 31.96 15.32 5.16
C GLU A 251 32.17 16.75 4.61
N VAL A 252 31.42 17.74 5.11
CA VAL A 252 31.48 19.11 4.57
C VAL A 252 32.56 20.00 5.19
N LEU A 253 32.97 19.72 6.42
CA LEU A 253 33.91 20.56 7.16
C LEU A 253 35.25 20.78 6.41
N PRO A 254 35.88 19.75 5.81
CA PRO A 254 37.12 19.94 5.05
C PRO A 254 36.95 20.91 3.87
N TYR A 255 35.82 20.82 3.15
CA TYR A 255 35.52 21.72 2.04
C TYR A 255 35.36 23.15 2.54
N VAL A 256 34.52 23.37 3.56
CA VAL A 256 34.27 24.72 4.10
C VAL A 256 35.54 25.33 4.66
N GLN A 257 36.36 24.57 5.39
CA GLN A 257 37.63 25.06 5.92
C GLN A 257 38.61 25.48 4.82
N ASP A 258 38.75 24.68 3.76
CA ASP A 258 39.66 24.99 2.65
C ASP A 258 39.18 26.23 1.89
N TYR A 259 37.89 26.28 1.51
CA TYR A 259 37.32 27.44 0.83
C TYR A 259 37.39 28.71 1.68
N LEU A 260 37.16 28.61 3.00
CA LEU A 260 37.27 29.75 3.92
C LEU A 260 38.71 30.28 4.02
N LYS A 261 39.71 29.39 4.07
CA LYS A 261 41.14 29.79 4.06
C LYS A 261 41.51 30.46 2.75
N GLN A 262 41.10 29.89 1.61
CA GLN A 262 41.34 30.47 0.30
C GLN A 262 40.68 31.85 0.18
N ALA A 263 39.43 31.98 0.63
CA ALA A 263 38.69 33.25 0.62
C ALA A 263 39.37 34.34 1.45
N TYR A 264 39.82 34.00 2.67
CA TYR A 264 40.58 34.90 3.53
C TYR A 264 41.89 35.38 2.88
N MET A 265 42.64 34.46 2.25
CA MET A 265 43.90 34.82 1.60
C MET A 265 43.70 35.77 0.40
N ILE A 266 42.63 35.56 -0.37
CA ILE A 266 42.26 36.44 -1.49
C ILE A 266 41.91 37.83 -0.98
N GLU A 267 41.04 37.93 0.02
CA GLU A 267 40.58 39.21 0.56
C GLU A 267 41.71 39.99 1.25
N LYS A 268 42.60 39.28 1.98
CA LYS A 268 43.80 39.88 2.56
C LYS A 268 44.77 40.41 1.51
N ALA A 269 44.98 39.68 0.42
CA ALA A 269 45.82 40.13 -0.70
C ALA A 269 45.22 41.37 -1.38
N ARG A 270 43.89 41.39 -1.56
CA ARG A 270 43.13 42.53 -2.10
C ARG A 270 43.34 43.80 -1.28
N ARG A 271 43.20 43.72 0.06
CA ARG A 271 43.41 44.87 0.97
C ARG A 271 44.86 45.34 1.01
N ALA A 272 45.82 44.42 0.84
CA ALA A 272 47.24 44.75 0.80
C ALA A 272 47.72 45.31 -0.56
N GLY A 273 46.83 45.47 -1.54
CA GLY A 273 47.19 45.93 -2.90
C GLY A 273 48.12 44.97 -3.66
N LYS A 274 48.23 43.71 -3.22
CA LYS A 274 49.10 42.69 -3.84
C LYS A 274 48.37 42.01 -4.99
N LYS A 275 49.11 41.49 -5.98
CA LYS A 275 48.54 40.63 -7.03
C LYS A 275 47.76 39.49 -6.38
N GLN A 276 46.47 39.37 -6.74
CA GLN A 276 45.59 38.34 -6.23
C GLN A 276 46.13 36.95 -6.61
N PRO A 277 46.04 35.94 -5.72
CA PRO A 277 46.30 34.57 -6.11
C PRO A 277 45.32 34.16 -7.22
N SER A 278 45.80 33.38 -8.20
CA SER A 278 45.26 33.37 -9.56
C SER A 278 43.85 32.81 -9.77
N ARG A 279 43.23 32.16 -8.76
CA ARG A 279 41.83 31.70 -8.68
C ARG A 279 41.69 30.78 -7.45
N PHE A 280 40.46 30.57 -6.97
CA PHE A 280 40.17 29.44 -6.09
C PHE A 280 40.63 28.14 -6.75
N ARG A 281 41.38 27.29 -6.05
CA ARG A 281 41.66 25.93 -6.49
C ARG A 281 40.49 25.07 -6.03
N TYR A 282 39.50 24.92 -6.90
CA TYR A 282 38.38 24.03 -6.66
C TYR A 282 38.82 22.58 -6.81
N LYS A 283 38.31 21.68 -5.97
CA LYS A 283 38.53 20.22 -6.15
C LYS A 283 37.82 19.68 -7.39
N THR A 284 36.79 20.36 -7.88
CA THR A 284 36.07 20.05 -9.13
C THR A 284 35.60 21.35 -9.79
N GLN A 285 35.50 21.40 -11.12
CA GLN A 285 35.12 22.61 -11.88
C GLN A 285 33.59 22.90 -11.84
N ASP A 286 32.92 22.55 -10.74
CA ASP A 286 31.46 22.55 -10.69
C ASP A 286 30.87 23.89 -10.23
N ILE A 287 29.65 24.15 -10.71
CA ILE A 287 28.90 25.40 -10.47
C ILE A 287 28.59 25.58 -8.97
N SER A 288 28.32 24.49 -8.25
CA SER A 288 28.00 24.50 -6.81
C SER A 288 29.18 24.99 -5.97
N HIS A 289 30.39 24.53 -6.28
CA HIS A 289 31.62 24.94 -5.61
C HIS A 289 31.93 26.42 -5.84
N LYS A 290 31.62 26.94 -7.02
CA LYS A 290 31.68 28.38 -7.30
C LYS A 290 30.69 29.15 -6.41
N ALA A 291 29.43 28.71 -6.33
CA ALA A 291 28.41 29.35 -5.48
C ALA A 291 28.78 29.32 -4.00
N LEU A 292 29.39 28.23 -3.52
CA LEU A 292 29.92 28.12 -2.16
C LEU A 292 31.04 29.15 -1.92
N ALA A 293 32.00 29.23 -2.83
CA ALA A 293 33.10 30.18 -2.73
C ALA A 293 32.60 31.64 -2.72
N ASP A 294 31.65 31.99 -3.58
CA ASP A 294 31.08 33.34 -3.64
C ASP A 294 30.39 33.73 -2.30
N LYS A 295 29.61 32.81 -1.71
CA LYS A 295 28.98 33.03 -0.40
C LYS A 295 30.01 33.17 0.73
N LEU A 296 31.05 32.34 0.73
CA LEU A 296 32.10 32.39 1.74
C LEU A 296 32.97 33.65 1.59
N MET A 297 33.23 34.11 0.37
CA MET A 297 33.90 35.39 0.10
C MET A 297 33.11 36.57 0.66
N ALA A 298 31.79 36.61 0.42
CA ALA A 298 30.93 37.65 0.97
C ALA A 298 30.96 37.67 2.50
N PHE A 299 30.89 36.49 3.13
CA PHE A 299 30.99 36.34 4.58
C PHE A 299 32.34 36.83 5.13
N VAL A 300 33.46 36.42 4.52
CA VAL A 300 34.81 36.85 4.93
C VAL A 300 34.95 38.36 4.83
N LYS A 301 34.46 38.96 3.74
CA LYS A 301 34.50 40.40 3.55
C LYS A 301 33.78 41.14 4.68
N GLU A 302 32.55 40.72 5.00
CA GLU A 302 31.76 41.30 6.08
C GLU A 302 32.47 41.20 7.44
N GLN A 303 33.04 40.03 7.75
CA GLN A 303 33.76 39.83 9.02
C GLN A 303 35.02 40.69 9.11
N MET A 304 35.76 40.84 8.01
CA MET A 304 36.96 41.67 7.97
C MET A 304 36.64 43.18 7.94
N ASP A 305 35.47 43.59 7.45
CA ASP A 305 34.98 44.97 7.53
C ASP A 305 34.55 45.33 8.96
N ALA A 306 33.95 44.38 9.68
CA ALA A 306 33.58 44.55 11.09
C ALA A 306 34.78 44.52 12.05
N LYS A 307 35.79 43.68 11.78
CA LYS A 307 37.00 43.52 12.61
C LYS A 307 38.25 43.38 11.73
N SER A 308 39.15 44.35 11.80
CA SER A 308 40.38 44.39 11.00
C SER A 308 41.31 43.19 11.21
N ASP A 309 41.39 42.66 12.44
CA ASP A 309 42.27 41.55 12.83
C ASP A 309 41.59 40.17 12.78
N TRP A 310 40.42 40.07 12.15
CA TRP A 310 39.69 38.82 12.06
C TRP A 310 40.47 37.72 11.31
N ARG A 311 40.37 36.48 11.79
CA ARG A 311 40.97 35.29 11.18
C ARG A 311 39.96 34.13 11.17
N PRO A 312 40.00 33.27 10.13
CA PRO A 312 39.13 32.10 10.08
C PRO A 312 39.60 31.05 11.11
N THR A 313 38.77 30.80 12.12
CA THR A 313 38.97 29.75 13.13
C THR A 313 38.10 28.54 12.78
N ASP A 314 38.52 27.34 13.18
CA ASP A 314 37.74 26.10 12.98
C ASP A 314 36.31 26.19 13.57
N SER A 315 36.15 26.84 14.73
CA SER A 315 34.84 27.14 15.32
C SER A 315 33.90 27.89 14.35
N VAL A 316 34.43 28.83 13.57
CA VAL A 316 33.65 29.57 12.58
C VAL A 316 33.22 28.66 11.43
N ALA A 317 34.12 27.80 10.94
CA ALA A 317 33.78 26.83 9.90
C ALA A 317 32.65 25.87 10.35
N ARG A 318 32.71 25.40 11.60
CA ARG A 318 31.65 24.56 12.18
C ARG A 318 30.32 25.31 12.31
N SER A 319 30.35 26.58 12.72
CA SER A 319 29.17 27.43 12.78
C SER A 319 28.55 27.64 11.40
N LEU A 320 29.36 27.87 10.38
CA LEU A 320 28.92 28.04 8.99
C LEU A 320 28.26 26.78 8.43
N CYS A 321 28.76 25.59 8.76
CA CYS A 321 28.13 24.33 8.35
C CYS A 321 26.70 24.17 8.89
N ALA A 322 26.39 24.77 10.04
CA ALA A 322 25.05 24.77 10.63
C ALA A 322 24.15 25.92 10.12
N SER A 323 24.70 26.86 9.36
CA SER A 323 23.97 28.04 8.92
C SER A 323 22.92 27.68 7.84
N PRO A 324 21.66 28.15 7.97
CA PRO A 324 20.62 27.88 6.98
C PRO A 324 20.95 28.45 5.59
N SER A 325 21.72 29.53 5.52
CA SER A 325 22.11 30.20 4.27
C SER A 325 23.03 29.36 3.38
N LEU A 326 23.84 28.48 3.99
CA LEU A 326 24.75 27.58 3.30
C LEU A 326 24.17 26.20 3.06
N LYS A 327 23.15 25.77 3.83
CA LYS A 327 22.57 24.42 3.76
C LYS A 327 22.32 23.94 2.32
N GLY A 328 21.57 24.70 1.53
CA GLY A 328 21.24 24.29 0.15
C GLY A 328 22.46 24.17 -0.77
N VAL A 329 23.47 25.01 -0.58
CA VAL A 329 24.71 24.95 -1.38
C VAL A 329 25.58 23.77 -0.93
N LEU A 330 25.62 23.48 0.37
CA LEU A 330 26.31 22.31 0.89
C LEU A 330 25.65 21.01 0.40
N GLN A 331 24.31 20.96 0.32
CA GLN A 331 23.59 19.84 -0.27
C GLN A 331 23.98 19.63 -1.75
N GLN A 332 24.07 20.70 -2.53
CA GLN A 332 24.54 20.63 -3.92
C GLN A 332 25.98 20.14 -4.04
N VAL A 333 26.88 20.62 -3.18
CA VAL A 333 28.29 20.17 -3.17
C VAL A 333 28.39 18.68 -2.84
N VAL A 334 27.65 18.20 -1.85
CA VAL A 334 27.61 16.76 -1.53
C VAL A 334 27.03 15.97 -2.70
N ALA A 335 25.98 16.47 -3.35
CA ALA A 335 25.38 15.83 -4.51
C ALA A 335 26.36 15.72 -5.69
N ASP A 336 27.08 16.80 -6.01
CA ASP A 336 28.07 16.81 -7.09
C ASP A 336 29.23 15.85 -6.77
N GLU A 337 29.68 15.77 -5.51
CA GLU A 337 30.67 14.77 -5.10
C GLU A 337 30.17 13.34 -5.37
N LYS A 338 28.92 13.03 -4.98
CA LYS A 338 28.34 11.70 -5.21
C LYS A 338 28.18 11.41 -6.70
N LEU A 339 27.65 12.36 -7.47
CA LEU A 339 27.47 12.24 -8.92
C LEU A 339 28.80 12.06 -9.66
N SER A 340 29.89 12.69 -9.21
CA SER A 340 31.21 12.58 -9.83
C SER A 340 31.79 11.15 -9.81
N LYS A 341 31.26 10.28 -8.95
CA LYS A 341 31.66 8.87 -8.83
C LYS A 341 30.93 7.96 -9.81
N HIS A 342 30.00 8.49 -10.62
CA HIS A 342 29.17 7.73 -11.53
C HIS A 342 29.23 8.30 -12.94
N ALA A 343 29.36 7.44 -13.95
CA ALA A 343 29.47 7.84 -15.34
C ALA A 343 28.10 8.05 -16.01
N PHE A 344 27.06 7.35 -15.56
CA PHE A 344 25.73 7.38 -16.16
C PHE A 344 24.73 8.15 -15.30
N VAL A 345 23.75 8.79 -15.94
CA VAL A 345 22.70 9.53 -15.23
C VAL A 345 21.93 8.62 -14.29
N SER A 346 21.56 7.42 -14.75
CA SER A 346 20.78 6.47 -13.97
C SER A 346 21.54 5.99 -12.71
N THR A 347 22.82 5.66 -12.84
CA THR A 347 23.65 5.20 -11.70
C THR A 347 23.93 6.34 -10.72
N GLY A 348 24.18 7.55 -11.21
CA GLY A 348 24.29 8.75 -10.37
C GLY A 348 23.01 9.06 -9.58
N LEU A 349 21.83 8.96 -10.22
CA LEU A 349 20.53 9.16 -9.56
C LEU A 349 20.26 8.10 -8.48
N MET A 350 20.71 6.85 -8.70
CA MET A 350 20.57 5.79 -7.71
C MET A 350 21.39 6.08 -6.43
N THR A 351 22.65 6.51 -6.58
CA THR A 351 23.49 6.92 -5.45
C THR A 351 22.96 8.17 -4.74
N LEU A 352 22.41 9.13 -5.50
CA LEU A 352 21.75 10.29 -4.91
C LEU A 352 20.53 9.88 -4.08
N LEU A 353 19.75 8.90 -4.54
CA LEU A 353 18.61 8.40 -3.77
C LEU A 353 19.07 7.71 -2.47
N GLU A 354 20.14 6.92 -2.53
CA GLU A 354 20.74 6.31 -1.34
C GLU A 354 21.17 7.38 -0.33
N ALA A 355 21.91 8.41 -0.79
CA ALA A 355 22.34 9.52 0.05
C ALA A 355 21.16 10.33 0.63
N ALA A 356 20.09 10.52 -0.16
CA ALA A 356 18.89 11.20 0.29
C ALA A 356 18.10 10.38 1.33
N ARG A 357 18.16 9.04 1.25
CA ARG A 357 17.51 8.14 2.21
C ARG A 357 18.17 8.11 3.59
N GLU A 358 19.44 8.49 3.69
CA GLU A 358 20.09 8.70 4.99
C GLU A 358 19.45 9.84 5.78
N GLY A 359 18.90 10.85 5.09
CA GLY A 359 18.29 12.04 5.71
C GLY A 359 16.78 11.99 5.87
N ALA A 360 16.09 11.29 4.97
CA ALA A 360 14.63 11.23 4.96
C ALA A 360 14.10 9.90 4.42
N THR A 361 12.92 9.49 4.88
CA THR A 361 12.23 8.34 4.30
C THR A 361 11.68 8.71 2.92
N LEU A 362 12.32 8.19 1.87
CA LEU A 362 11.92 8.39 0.48
C LEU A 362 11.37 7.10 -0.14
N PRO A 363 10.05 6.87 -0.04
CA PRO A 363 9.42 5.73 -0.71
C PRO A 363 9.43 5.96 -2.24
N PRO A 364 9.59 4.89 -3.05
CA PRO A 364 9.50 4.97 -4.51
C PRO A 364 8.20 5.59 -5.00
N LEU A 365 7.11 5.53 -4.21
CA LEU A 365 5.79 6.10 -4.53
C LEU A 365 5.84 7.58 -4.92
N ILE A 366 6.79 8.37 -4.40
CA ILE A 366 6.94 9.80 -4.74
C ILE A 366 7.32 9.98 -6.22
N LEU A 367 7.96 8.98 -6.81
CA LEU A 367 8.44 8.97 -8.18
C LEU A 367 7.54 8.13 -9.11
N ARG A 368 6.32 7.76 -8.68
CA ARG A 368 5.44 6.83 -9.42
C ARG A 368 5.14 7.26 -10.85
N TRP A 369 5.00 8.57 -11.07
CA TRP A 369 4.83 9.22 -12.37
C TRP A 369 5.96 8.89 -13.37
N LEU A 370 7.15 8.54 -12.87
CA LEU A 370 8.31 8.21 -13.70
C LEU A 370 8.10 6.90 -14.47
N LYS A 371 7.34 5.94 -13.95
CA LYS A 371 7.15 4.64 -14.62
C LYS A 371 6.55 4.78 -16.02
N GLY A 372 5.62 5.71 -16.22
CA GLY A 372 5.01 5.97 -17.53
C GLY A 372 5.87 6.81 -18.47
N ARG A 373 6.94 7.46 -17.98
CA ARG A 373 7.84 8.31 -18.78
C ARG A 373 9.16 7.64 -19.09
N ASN A 374 9.79 7.05 -18.08
CA ASN A 374 11.05 6.33 -18.17
C ASN A 374 11.01 5.08 -17.28
N ARG A 375 10.56 3.99 -17.88
CA ARG A 375 10.36 2.70 -17.21
C ARG A 375 11.66 2.05 -16.70
N PRO A 376 12.76 1.98 -17.49
CA PRO A 376 14.03 1.46 -16.99
C PRO A 376 14.56 2.22 -15.77
N LEU A 377 14.50 3.56 -15.81
CA LEU A 377 14.95 4.40 -14.68
C LEU A 377 14.06 4.21 -13.44
N TRP A 378 12.75 4.08 -13.61
CA TRP A 378 11.83 3.78 -12.52
C TRP A 378 12.21 2.49 -11.79
N TYR A 379 12.49 1.41 -12.52
CA TYR A 379 12.90 0.14 -11.91
C TYR A 379 14.30 0.19 -11.31
N ALA A 380 15.24 0.90 -11.94
CA ALA A 380 16.58 1.11 -11.39
C ALA A 380 16.52 1.80 -10.01
N ILE A 381 15.77 2.91 -9.91
CA ILE A 381 15.56 3.65 -8.66
C ILE A 381 14.78 2.80 -7.64
N SER A 382 13.81 2.01 -8.09
CA SER A 382 13.02 1.12 -7.22
C SER A 382 13.83 -0.05 -6.66
N ASN A 383 14.98 -0.38 -7.27
CA ASN A 383 15.88 -1.42 -6.79
C ASN A 383 16.85 -0.94 -5.71
N VAL A 384 17.07 0.38 -5.58
CA VAL A 384 17.94 0.92 -4.53
C VAL A 384 17.46 0.41 -3.17
N GLY A 385 18.32 -0.28 -2.44
CA GLY A 385 18.02 -0.94 -1.15
C GLY A 385 17.54 -2.39 -1.24
N LYS A 386 17.43 -2.98 -2.44
CA LYS A 386 17.16 -4.41 -2.64
C LYS A 386 18.45 -5.18 -2.88
N LYS A 387 18.41 -6.50 -2.66
CA LYS A 387 19.52 -7.42 -2.98
C LYS A 387 19.49 -7.92 -4.43
N THR A 388 18.30 -7.97 -5.03
CA THR A 388 18.08 -8.49 -6.40
C THR A 388 17.36 -7.44 -7.23
N ALA A 389 17.86 -7.22 -8.45
CA ALA A 389 17.30 -6.25 -9.38
C ALA A 389 16.19 -6.85 -10.25
N TYR A 390 15.24 -6.01 -10.68
CA TYR A 390 14.37 -6.35 -11.79
C TYR A 390 15.16 -6.44 -13.10
N THR A 391 14.83 -7.41 -13.95
CA THR A 391 15.51 -7.68 -15.22
C THR A 391 15.60 -6.46 -16.14
N GLU A 392 14.56 -5.62 -16.15
CA GLU A 392 14.46 -4.38 -16.92
C GLU A 392 15.46 -3.28 -16.53
N SER A 393 16.13 -3.44 -15.39
CA SER A 393 17.08 -2.47 -14.82
C SER A 393 18.35 -3.14 -14.31
N SER A 394 18.53 -4.43 -14.60
CA SER A 394 19.63 -5.23 -14.08
C SER A 394 20.98 -4.78 -14.65
N GLY A 395 21.01 -4.31 -15.90
CA GLY A 395 22.22 -3.72 -16.51
C GLY A 395 22.68 -2.47 -15.74
N THR A 396 21.75 -1.55 -15.48
CA THR A 396 22.01 -0.34 -14.69
C THR A 396 22.40 -0.67 -13.25
N TRP A 397 21.78 -1.69 -12.66
CA TRP A 397 22.08 -2.14 -11.30
C TRP A 397 23.49 -2.72 -11.17
N ALA A 398 23.89 -3.58 -12.10
CA ALA A 398 25.23 -4.18 -12.14
C ALA A 398 26.31 -3.10 -12.29
N HIS A 399 26.12 -2.15 -13.22
CA HIS A 399 27.07 -1.06 -13.42
C HIS A 399 27.14 -0.12 -12.21
N TRP A 400 26.00 0.16 -11.57
CA TRP A 400 25.94 0.97 -10.35
C TRP A 400 26.71 0.30 -9.20
N LEU A 401 26.55 -1.02 -9.01
CA LEU A 401 27.27 -1.77 -7.99
C LEU A 401 28.78 -1.72 -8.23
N LEU A 402 29.21 -1.94 -9.48
CA LEU A 402 30.61 -1.82 -9.88
C LEU A 402 31.20 -0.44 -9.55
N GLU A 403 30.52 0.64 -9.96
CA GLU A 403 30.97 2.02 -9.68
C GLU A 403 31.03 2.32 -8.19
N THR A 404 30.08 1.77 -7.42
CA THR A 404 30.01 1.93 -5.96
C THR A 404 31.17 1.20 -5.26
N GLU A 405 31.50 -0.01 -5.70
CA GLU A 405 32.63 -0.79 -5.18
C GLU A 405 33.98 -0.18 -5.57
N CYS A 406 34.10 0.29 -6.82
CA CYS A 406 35.32 0.93 -7.32
C CYS A 406 35.54 2.33 -6.73
N GLY A 407 34.46 3.06 -6.42
CA GLY A 407 34.51 4.42 -5.89
C GLY A 407 34.86 5.50 -6.93
N PHE A 408 34.82 5.17 -8.22
CA PHE A 408 35.04 6.10 -9.34
C PHE A 408 34.13 5.77 -10.54
N ALA A 409 33.89 6.77 -11.38
CA ALA A 409 33.03 6.65 -12.55
C ALA A 409 33.67 5.77 -13.64
N VAL A 410 32.94 4.75 -14.12
CA VAL A 410 33.40 3.85 -15.18
C VAL A 410 32.69 4.22 -16.49
N PRO A 411 33.38 4.84 -17.47
CA PRO A 411 32.73 5.39 -18.67
C PRO A 411 32.26 4.34 -19.67
N TYR A 412 32.78 3.12 -19.59
CA TYR A 412 32.38 1.99 -20.44
C TYR A 412 31.28 1.19 -19.74
N PRO A 413 30.19 0.82 -20.42
CA PRO A 413 29.12 0.05 -19.81
C PRO A 413 29.61 -1.35 -19.45
N GLU A 414 29.51 -1.71 -18.18
CA GLU A 414 29.87 -3.04 -17.68
C GLU A 414 28.64 -3.73 -17.09
N THR A 415 28.05 -4.60 -17.89
CA THR A 415 26.80 -5.32 -17.59
C THR A 415 26.98 -6.82 -17.43
N THR A 416 28.23 -7.29 -17.30
CA THR A 416 28.58 -8.71 -17.24
C THR A 416 27.84 -9.45 -16.12
N GLU A 417 27.76 -8.87 -14.92
CA GLU A 417 27.03 -9.46 -13.78
C GLU A 417 25.52 -9.59 -14.03
N ALA A 418 24.92 -8.67 -14.78
CA ALA A 418 23.50 -8.76 -15.15
C ALA A 418 23.23 -9.94 -16.09
N ILE A 419 24.17 -10.21 -17.00
CA ILE A 419 24.10 -11.34 -17.94
C ILE A 419 24.21 -12.67 -17.19
N GLU A 420 25.16 -12.78 -16.26
CA GLU A 420 25.30 -13.99 -15.42
C GLU A 420 24.08 -14.18 -14.52
N GLY A 421 23.57 -13.10 -13.91
CA GLY A 421 22.31 -13.14 -13.15
C GLY A 421 21.13 -13.65 -13.98
N LEU A 422 21.03 -13.24 -15.24
CA LEU A 422 20.00 -13.75 -16.17
C LEU A 422 20.22 -15.23 -16.50
N ARG A 423 21.46 -15.67 -16.75
CA ARG A 423 21.77 -17.10 -17.01
C ARG A 423 21.34 -17.98 -15.85
N VAL A 424 21.69 -17.60 -14.63
CA VAL A 424 21.32 -18.32 -13.41
C VAL A 424 19.80 -18.38 -13.25
N ALA A 425 19.10 -17.25 -13.45
CA ALA A 425 17.65 -17.21 -13.37
C ALA A 425 16.93 -18.08 -14.42
N LEU A 426 17.55 -18.27 -15.59
CA LEU A 426 17.06 -19.17 -16.64
C LEU A 426 17.42 -20.65 -16.40
N GLY A 427 18.19 -20.96 -15.35
CA GLY A 427 18.64 -22.32 -15.05
C GLY A 427 19.78 -22.80 -15.95
N LEU A 428 20.51 -21.88 -16.59
CA LEU A 428 21.69 -22.19 -17.40
C LEU A 428 22.92 -22.27 -16.48
N THR A 429 23.91 -23.09 -16.83
CA THR A 429 25.19 -23.15 -16.10
C THR A 429 25.89 -21.79 -16.17
N ALA A 430 26.24 -21.23 -15.02
CA ALA A 430 27.12 -20.06 -14.92
C ALA A 430 28.48 -20.36 -15.58
N ARG A 431 29.21 -19.34 -16.02
CA ARG A 431 30.57 -19.52 -16.55
C ARG A 431 31.47 -20.26 -15.55
N GLU A 432 32.29 -21.19 -16.04
CA GLU A 432 33.31 -21.88 -15.25
C GLU A 432 34.24 -20.84 -14.58
N GLY A 433 34.24 -20.78 -13.24
CA GLY A 433 35.12 -19.92 -12.45
C GLY A 433 34.45 -18.94 -11.48
N GLN A 434 33.11 -18.88 -11.39
CA GLN A 434 32.40 -17.99 -10.46
C GLN A 434 31.45 -18.68 -9.46
N THR A 435 31.29 -20.00 -9.52
CA THR A 435 30.62 -20.75 -8.43
C THR A 435 31.60 -20.99 -7.29
N GLN A 436 31.80 -20.00 -6.44
CA GLN A 436 31.99 -20.31 -5.03
C GLN A 436 30.57 -20.39 -4.45
N ASP A 437 30.12 -21.62 -4.19
CA ASP A 437 28.86 -21.91 -3.51
C ASP A 437 28.79 -21.10 -2.21
N HIS A 438 28.06 -19.98 -2.24
CA HIS A 438 27.53 -19.32 -1.05
C HIS A 438 26.08 -19.76 -0.75
N SER A 439 25.58 -20.79 -1.44
CA SER A 439 24.29 -21.42 -1.11
C SER A 439 24.35 -22.27 0.17
N ASP A 440 25.54 -22.72 0.57
CA ASP A 440 25.71 -23.56 1.77
C ASP A 440 25.84 -22.72 3.05
N ASP A 441 26.32 -21.46 2.97
CA ASP A 441 26.50 -20.61 4.16
C ASP A 441 25.21 -19.89 4.62
N MET A 442 24.21 -19.74 3.74
CA MET A 442 23.00 -18.94 4.04
C MET A 442 21.96 -19.70 4.88
N TRP A 443 22.07 -21.03 5.00
CA TRP A 443 21.18 -21.85 5.82
C TRP A 443 21.84 -22.38 7.11
N GLU A 444 23.16 -22.22 7.27
CA GLU A 444 23.88 -22.60 8.49
C GLU A 444 24.11 -21.46 9.49
N MET A 445 23.79 -20.21 9.13
CA MET A 445 23.67 -19.13 10.13
C MET A 445 22.29 -19.19 10.80
N GLY A 446 22.14 -20.17 11.68
CA GLY A 446 21.05 -20.22 12.64
C GLY A 446 21.07 -19.03 13.61
N ILE A 447 19.86 -18.72 14.09
CA ILE A 447 19.43 -17.74 15.12
C ILE A 447 18.88 -16.42 14.55
#